data_AF-G0M7H0-F1
#
_entry.id   AF-G0M7H0-F1
#
_cell.length_a   1.000
_cell.length_b   1.000
_cell.length_c   1.000
_cell.angle_alpha   90.00
_cell.angle_beta   90.00
_cell.angle_gamma   90.00
#
_symmetry.space_group_name_H-M   'P 1'
#
loop_
_entity.id
_entity.type
_entity.pdbx_description
1 polymer ?
#
loop_
_entity_poly.entity_id
_entity_poly.type
_entity_poly.pdbx_seq_one_letter_code
_entity_poly.pdbx_strand_id
1 'polypeptide(L)'
;MEKLTSDLQAERQKLALYEKNLRVAVESCKALKAEKENLANIIAGFACAEVKPGSTDINDLKQKIALLTKEFQSKENALVLARNAVLKENQELKKRLAEAESIPNSLQAKNVDSSFHVAELEQKLRKEMSMTRKYEQRLQQLENQLKSSTASDNKVELANKQLEAEREQFKKLYEDAHGRSIFLERKFASLQLDQKRDEAETSKVASSTSSEDEKKLAKLEIQIMNLSQRCDDKEEEISDLSSLITTIKGENMHLKETLEQCEKKRSLSPVDEFWFRDGMSDEYEKFKKDNTNPLDFCCPSLRDDVITLIEKTVQENAKSDQVKQQQSQIANLERTIRVLNDKINCNDSFRADVEKKLEKMGEDISQRDNEITHQKEEVTKIKNSLRLEKTRRNELEEEVIRHRRCAQEEIESRDQEIEAFRKMLVTLRHEKMERTQNPRKISRHNRSSTHDEDAAARRRSRTFSQDDTAVPNDPDSKNVYYENQLSKKDYDIQELRKQLMDVEIRLRENESVAMSRQLESVARNEEMTEKVRVLEGKLQMLSSTSEIDYLRNIFTQFLHSMGSPNAASKSILKAMGSVLKVPMAEMKVIDKK
;
A
#
# COMPACT_ATOMS: atom_id res chain seq x y z
N MET A 1 -16.44 -2.31 -3.00
CA MET A 1 -15.38 -2.04 -4.00
C MET A 1 -14.15 -1.49 -3.33
N GLU A 2 -14.20 -0.35 -2.64
CA GLU A 2 -13.03 0.26 -1.96
C GLU A 2 -12.28 -0.65 -0.97
N LYS A 3 -13.01 -1.45 -0.17
CA LYS A 3 -12.39 -2.44 0.74
C LYS A 3 -11.61 -3.52 -0.01
N LEU A 4 -12.13 -3.98 -1.15
CA LEU A 4 -11.48 -5.00 -1.99
C LEU A 4 -10.23 -4.43 -2.68
N THR A 5 -10.26 -3.16 -3.11
CA THR A 5 -9.10 -2.47 -3.66
C THR A 5 -8.02 -2.23 -2.61
N SER A 6 -8.42 -1.90 -1.38
CA SER A 6 -7.52 -1.72 -0.24
C SER A 6 -6.85 -3.03 0.17
N ASP A 7 -7.61 -4.12 0.28
CA ASP A 7 -7.08 -5.45 0.62
C ASP A 7 -6.12 -5.96 -0.47
N LEU A 8 -6.44 -5.70 -1.75
CA LEU A 8 -5.59 -6.06 -2.88
C LEU A 8 -4.31 -5.20 -2.96
N GLN A 9 -4.36 -3.95 -2.48
CA GLN A 9 -3.20 -3.08 -2.37
C GLN A 9 -2.30 -3.48 -1.19
N ALA A 10 -2.87 -3.88 -0.06
CA ALA A 10 -2.14 -4.42 1.09
C ALA A 10 -1.42 -5.74 0.74
N GLU A 11 -2.09 -6.65 0.04
CA GLU A 11 -1.46 -7.88 -0.45
C GLU A 11 -0.33 -7.60 -1.46
N ARG A 12 -0.49 -6.61 -2.35
CA ARG A 12 0.60 -6.18 -3.26
C ARG A 12 1.80 -5.62 -2.51
N GLN A 13 1.59 -4.84 -1.45
CA GLN A 13 2.67 -4.31 -0.62
C GLN A 13 3.40 -5.42 0.15
N LYS A 14 2.65 -6.40 0.66
CA LYS A 14 3.20 -7.58 1.34
C LYS A 14 4.07 -8.42 0.38
N LEU A 15 3.59 -8.63 -0.85
CA LEU A 15 4.34 -9.32 -1.91
C LEU A 15 5.64 -8.58 -2.28
N ALA A 16 5.58 -7.26 -2.45
CA ALA A 16 6.77 -6.45 -2.74
C ALA A 16 7.82 -6.51 -1.61
N LEU A 17 7.39 -6.55 -0.35
CA LEU A 17 8.27 -6.70 0.80
C LEU A 17 8.94 -8.09 0.81
N TYR A 18 8.19 -9.14 0.52
CA TYR A 18 8.72 -10.49 0.39
C TYR A 18 9.74 -10.61 -0.74
N GLU A 19 9.48 -10.02 -1.91
CA GLU A 19 10.42 -10.00 -3.04
C GLU A 19 11.71 -9.25 -2.70
N LYS A 20 11.61 -8.11 -1.99
CA LYS A 20 12.77 -7.37 -1.51
C LYS A 20 13.61 -8.20 -0.54
N ASN A 21 12.98 -8.86 0.42
CA ASN A 21 13.66 -9.72 1.40
C ASN A 21 14.33 -10.93 0.74
N LEU A 22 13.67 -11.54 -0.25
CA LEU A 22 14.24 -12.64 -1.02
C LEU A 22 15.46 -12.19 -1.83
N ARG A 23 15.41 -11.00 -2.44
CA ARG A 23 16.52 -10.42 -3.20
C ARG A 23 17.75 -10.20 -2.31
N VAL A 24 17.55 -9.61 -1.13
CA VAL A 24 18.61 -9.40 -0.13
C VAL A 24 19.20 -10.74 0.35
N ALA A 25 18.37 -11.76 0.57
CA ALA A 25 18.84 -13.09 0.96
C ALA A 25 19.68 -13.76 -0.15
N VAL A 26 19.27 -13.61 -1.42
CA VAL A 26 20.01 -14.12 -2.59
C VAL A 26 21.34 -13.40 -2.76
N GLU A 27 21.36 -12.07 -2.61
CA GLU A 27 22.59 -11.26 -2.66
C GLU A 27 23.55 -11.64 -1.54
N SER A 28 23.05 -11.86 -0.31
CA SER A 28 23.86 -12.34 0.81
C SER A 28 24.46 -13.73 0.54
N CYS A 29 23.71 -14.65 -0.06
CA CYS A 29 24.22 -15.97 -0.46
C CYS A 29 25.29 -15.86 -1.56
N LYS A 30 25.12 -14.96 -2.54
CA LYS A 30 26.12 -14.70 -3.58
C LYS A 30 27.40 -14.11 -3.01
N ALA A 31 27.29 -13.15 -2.08
CA ALA A 31 28.44 -12.56 -1.40
C ALA A 31 29.23 -13.59 -0.60
N LEU A 32 28.55 -14.44 0.19
CA LEU A 32 29.19 -15.53 0.93
C LEU A 32 29.87 -16.55 0.02
N LYS A 33 29.25 -16.87 -1.14
CA LYS A 33 29.86 -17.76 -2.14
C LYS A 33 31.12 -17.14 -2.75
N ALA A 34 31.09 -15.86 -3.09
CA ALA A 34 32.24 -15.14 -3.62
C ALA A 34 33.38 -15.04 -2.59
N GLU A 35 33.07 -14.76 -1.32
CA GLU A 35 34.07 -14.72 -0.25
C GLU A 35 34.71 -16.10 -0.01
N LYS A 36 33.91 -17.17 -0.03
CA LYS A 36 34.41 -18.54 0.03
C LYS A 36 35.35 -18.87 -1.14
N GLU A 37 35.00 -18.47 -2.35
CA GLU A 37 35.82 -18.69 -3.55
C GLU A 37 37.11 -17.87 -3.49
N ASN A 38 37.05 -16.64 -2.98
CA ASN A 38 38.22 -15.79 -2.80
C ASN A 38 39.19 -16.37 -1.75
N LEU A 39 38.68 -16.85 -0.62
CA LEU A 39 39.49 -17.53 0.40
C LEU A 39 40.08 -18.85 -0.11
N ALA A 40 39.33 -19.62 -0.92
CA ALA A 40 39.85 -20.82 -1.57
C ALA A 40 40.98 -20.50 -2.56
N ASN A 41 40.85 -19.41 -3.32
CA ASN A 41 41.89 -18.93 -4.24
C ASN A 41 43.13 -18.44 -3.49
N ILE A 42 42.97 -17.77 -2.34
CA ILE A 42 44.07 -17.36 -1.46
C ILE A 42 44.82 -18.59 -0.94
N ILE A 43 44.11 -19.63 -0.46
CA ILE A 43 44.74 -20.89 -0.02
C ILE A 43 45.46 -21.60 -1.17
N ALA A 44 44.86 -21.64 -2.36
CA ALA A 44 45.49 -22.20 -3.55
C ALA A 44 46.75 -21.43 -3.96
N GLY A 45 46.74 -20.10 -3.83
CA GLY A 45 47.91 -19.24 -4.02
C GLY A 45 49.03 -19.51 -3.02
N PHE A 46 48.69 -19.79 -1.75
CA PHE A 46 49.65 -20.20 -0.73
C PHE A 46 50.19 -21.63 -0.93
N ALA A 47 49.42 -22.53 -1.54
CA ALA A 47 49.88 -23.89 -1.87
C ALA A 47 50.91 -23.91 -3.02
N CYS A 48 50.92 -22.86 -3.87
CA CYS A 48 51.84 -22.72 -5.01
C CYS A 48 53.09 -21.86 -4.72
N ALA A 49 53.15 -21.18 -3.57
CA ALA A 49 54.29 -20.37 -3.16
C ALA A 49 55.09 -21.11 -2.06
N GLU A 50 56.39 -21.30 -2.25
CA GLU A 50 57.30 -21.77 -1.20
C GLU A 50 57.41 -20.71 -0.09
N VAL A 51 56.45 -20.69 0.84
CA VAL A 51 56.43 -19.77 1.98
C VAL A 51 57.00 -20.47 3.21
N LYS A 52 58.00 -19.84 3.81
CA LYS A 52 58.65 -20.26 5.07
C LYS A 52 57.60 -20.54 6.17
N PRO A 53 57.79 -21.60 6.99
CA PRO A 53 56.86 -21.91 8.05
C PRO A 53 56.98 -20.86 9.16
N GLY A 54 55.94 -20.05 9.34
CA GLY A 54 55.85 -19.16 10.51
C GLY A 54 55.02 -17.88 10.42
N SER A 55 54.40 -17.51 9.29
CA SER A 55 53.76 -16.17 9.22
C SER A 55 52.31 -16.08 8.73
N THR A 56 51.58 -17.18 8.49
CA THR A 56 50.11 -17.08 8.33
C THR A 56 49.44 -18.44 8.49
N ASP A 57 48.55 -18.55 9.48
CA ASP A 57 47.91 -19.80 9.90
C ASP A 57 46.94 -20.34 8.84
N ILE A 58 47.44 -21.21 7.96
CA ILE A 58 46.64 -21.93 6.95
C ILE A 58 45.50 -22.72 7.63
N ASN A 59 45.68 -23.13 8.89
CA ASN A 59 44.66 -23.81 9.67
C ASN A 59 43.50 -22.87 10.05
N ASP A 60 43.78 -21.61 10.41
CA ASP A 60 42.73 -20.61 10.70
C ASP A 60 41.90 -20.31 9.44
N LEU A 61 42.54 -20.21 8.28
CA LEU A 61 41.86 -20.04 7.00
C LEU A 61 40.97 -21.24 6.66
N LYS A 62 41.45 -22.47 6.88
CA LYS A 62 40.63 -23.69 6.72
C LYS A 62 39.45 -23.73 7.69
N GLN A 63 39.65 -23.32 8.94
CA GLN A 63 38.59 -23.24 9.95
C GLN A 63 37.54 -22.18 9.59
N LYS A 64 37.97 -21.03 9.06
CA LYS A 64 37.08 -19.96 8.58
C LYS A 64 36.25 -20.40 7.37
N ILE A 65 36.84 -21.14 6.43
CA ILE A 65 36.12 -21.75 5.29
C ILE A 65 35.10 -22.79 5.76
N ALA A 66 35.43 -23.60 6.79
CA ALA A 66 34.50 -24.58 7.35
C ALA A 66 33.29 -23.89 8.01
N LEU A 67 33.52 -22.81 8.76
CA LEU A 67 32.44 -22.00 9.37
C LEU A 67 31.56 -21.33 8.31
N LEU A 68 32.17 -20.68 7.30
CA LEU A 68 31.44 -20.07 6.18
C LEU A 68 30.65 -21.12 5.37
N THR A 69 31.18 -22.33 5.21
CA THR A 69 30.46 -23.42 4.53
C THR A 69 29.25 -23.89 5.33
N LYS A 70 29.38 -24.01 6.65
CA LYS A 70 28.27 -24.37 7.54
C LYS A 70 27.19 -23.28 7.56
N GLU A 71 27.60 -22.01 7.59
CA GLU A 71 26.68 -20.88 7.55
C GLU A 71 25.96 -20.75 6.19
N PHE A 72 26.68 -20.97 5.09
CA PHE A 72 26.11 -21.04 3.75
C PHE A 72 25.05 -22.15 3.64
N GLN A 73 25.37 -23.37 4.08
CA GLN A 73 24.42 -24.49 4.06
C GLN A 73 23.19 -24.22 4.95
N SER A 74 23.38 -23.58 6.11
CA SER A 74 22.27 -23.19 6.97
C SER A 74 21.35 -22.16 6.31
N LYS A 75 21.92 -21.14 5.66
CA LYS A 75 21.14 -20.11 4.94
C LYS A 75 20.49 -20.66 3.67
N GLU A 76 21.15 -21.56 2.96
CA GLU A 76 20.60 -22.26 1.79
C GLU A 76 19.40 -23.12 2.19
N ASN A 77 19.49 -23.89 3.28
CA ASN A 77 18.37 -24.67 3.80
C ASN A 77 17.20 -23.78 4.24
N ALA A 78 17.47 -22.65 4.90
CA ALA A 78 16.44 -21.68 5.27
C ALA A 78 15.73 -21.08 4.03
N LEU A 79 16.49 -20.80 2.96
CA LEU A 79 15.95 -20.29 1.69
C LEU A 79 15.08 -21.34 0.99
N VAL A 80 15.49 -22.61 0.98
CA VAL A 80 14.69 -23.71 0.44
C VAL A 80 13.37 -23.88 1.21
N LEU A 81 13.41 -23.81 2.55
CA LEU A 81 12.21 -23.87 3.38
C LEU A 81 11.27 -22.68 3.12
N ALA A 82 11.80 -21.46 3.03
CA ALA A 82 11.03 -20.27 2.69
C ALA A 82 10.40 -20.36 1.30
N ARG A 83 11.14 -20.85 0.30
CA ARG A 83 10.63 -21.09 -1.06
C ARG A 83 9.46 -22.07 -1.07
N ASN A 84 9.56 -23.16 -0.31
CA ASN A 84 8.50 -24.17 -0.22
C ASN A 84 7.25 -23.63 0.51
N ALA A 85 7.43 -22.80 1.55
CA ALA A 85 6.32 -22.14 2.23
C ALA A 85 5.55 -21.18 1.30
N VAL A 86 6.28 -20.35 0.54
CA VAL A 86 5.68 -19.43 -0.45
C VAL A 86 4.95 -20.19 -1.55
N LEU A 87 5.51 -21.29 -2.06
CA LEU A 87 4.84 -22.13 -3.06
C LEU A 87 3.50 -22.69 -2.55
N LYS A 88 3.46 -23.10 -1.28
CA LYS A 88 2.24 -23.63 -0.63
C LYS A 88 1.18 -22.53 -0.47
N GLU A 89 1.57 -21.34 -0.01
CA GLU A 89 0.68 -20.18 0.11
C GLU A 89 0.13 -19.74 -1.26
N ASN A 90 0.96 -19.77 -2.31
CA ASN A 90 0.55 -19.45 -3.68
C ASN A 90 -0.47 -20.45 -4.24
N GLN A 91 -0.32 -21.74 -3.91
CA GLN A 91 -1.33 -22.76 -4.25
C GLN A 91 -2.65 -22.52 -3.52
N GLU A 92 -2.60 -22.11 -2.26
CA GLU A 92 -3.79 -21.83 -1.47
C GLU A 92 -4.52 -20.55 -1.91
N LEU A 93 -3.78 -19.51 -2.30
CA LEU A 93 -4.33 -18.30 -2.92
C LEU A 93 -5.01 -18.59 -4.26
N LYS A 94 -4.41 -19.44 -5.10
CA LYS A 94 -5.06 -19.90 -6.35
C LYS A 94 -6.35 -20.65 -6.08
N LYS A 95 -6.41 -21.46 -5.01
CA LYS A 95 -7.63 -22.15 -4.58
C LYS A 95 -8.71 -21.17 -4.13
N ARG A 96 -8.36 -20.16 -3.32
CA ARG A 96 -9.30 -19.12 -2.86
C ARG A 96 -9.81 -18.23 -4.01
N LEU A 97 -8.97 -17.94 -5.00
CA LEU A 97 -9.37 -17.24 -6.23
C LEU A 97 -10.39 -18.05 -7.04
N ALA A 98 -10.14 -19.36 -7.22
CA ALA A 98 -11.08 -20.24 -7.90
C ALA A 98 -12.42 -20.38 -7.16
N GLU A 99 -12.40 -20.35 -5.82
CA GLU A 99 -13.60 -20.33 -4.97
C GLU A 99 -14.35 -18.99 -5.07
N ALA A 100 -13.64 -17.85 -5.15
CA ALA A 100 -14.24 -16.52 -5.31
C ALA A 100 -14.86 -16.30 -6.72
N GLU A 101 -14.30 -16.92 -7.76
CA GLU A 101 -14.84 -16.91 -9.12
C GLU A 101 -16.12 -17.78 -9.27
N SER A 102 -16.49 -18.56 -8.25
CA SER A 102 -17.68 -19.43 -8.27
C SER A 102 -18.97 -18.79 -7.74
N ILE A 103 -18.95 -17.50 -7.35
CA ILE A 103 -20.14 -16.79 -6.84
C ILE A 103 -20.97 -16.20 -8.01
N PRO A 104 -22.27 -16.52 -8.17
CA PRO A 104 -23.00 -16.23 -9.42
C PRO A 104 -23.42 -14.76 -9.63
N ASN A 105 -23.35 -14.38 -10.91
CA ASN A 105 -23.88 -13.20 -11.56
C ASN A 105 -25.37 -12.91 -11.27
N SER A 106 -25.68 -11.83 -10.53
CA SER A 106 -27.04 -11.29 -10.40
C SER A 106 -27.24 -9.88 -10.96
N LEU A 107 -26.23 -9.27 -11.61
CA LEU A 107 -26.25 -7.82 -11.93
C LEU A 107 -26.24 -7.45 -13.42
N GLN A 108 -26.32 -8.38 -14.38
CA GLN A 108 -26.13 -8.07 -15.81
C GLN A 108 -27.40 -8.00 -16.67
N ALA A 109 -28.54 -7.55 -16.14
CA ALA A 109 -29.79 -7.48 -16.91
C ALA A 109 -30.18 -6.08 -17.45
N LYS A 110 -29.37 -5.03 -17.28
CA LYS A 110 -29.70 -3.69 -17.79
C LYS A 110 -28.46 -2.97 -18.29
N ASN A 111 -28.28 -2.87 -19.62
CA ASN A 111 -27.65 -1.73 -20.32
C ASN A 111 -27.30 -2.13 -21.77
N VAL A 112 -28.27 -1.99 -22.67
CA VAL A 112 -28.10 -2.26 -24.11
C VAL A 112 -27.40 -1.08 -24.83
N ASP A 113 -27.44 0.13 -24.27
CA ASP A 113 -26.87 1.34 -24.91
C ASP A 113 -25.34 1.48 -24.81
N SER A 114 -24.69 0.73 -23.92
CA SER A 114 -23.21 0.72 -23.78
C SER A 114 -22.51 0.03 -24.97
N SER A 115 -23.20 -0.85 -25.69
CA SER A 115 -22.60 -1.67 -26.74
C SER A 115 -22.11 -0.88 -27.95
N PHE A 116 -22.74 0.24 -28.27
CA PHE A 116 -22.38 1.04 -29.46
C PHE A 116 -21.16 1.93 -29.21
N HIS A 117 -21.05 2.49 -28.00
CA HIS A 117 -19.91 3.32 -27.61
C HIS A 117 -18.62 2.50 -27.43
N VAL A 118 -18.76 1.25 -26.97
CA VAL A 118 -17.65 0.30 -26.89
C VAL A 118 -17.13 -0.06 -28.29
N ALA A 119 -18.01 -0.30 -29.26
CA ALA A 119 -17.61 -0.60 -30.64
C ALA A 119 -16.86 0.57 -31.32
N GLU A 120 -17.25 1.82 -31.05
CA GLU A 120 -16.56 3.01 -31.56
C GLU A 120 -15.15 3.17 -30.95
N LEU A 121 -15.01 2.90 -29.65
CA LEU A 121 -13.74 2.92 -28.94
C LEU A 121 -12.80 1.80 -29.41
N GLU A 122 -13.33 0.59 -29.65
CA GLU A 122 -12.56 -0.51 -30.23
C GLU A 122 -12.04 -0.18 -31.64
N GLN A 123 -12.83 0.52 -32.46
CA GLN A 123 -12.41 0.94 -33.79
C GLN A 123 -11.31 2.00 -33.73
N LYS A 124 -11.39 2.96 -32.79
CA LYS A 124 -10.34 3.96 -32.55
C LYS A 124 -9.05 3.28 -32.06
N LEU A 125 -9.15 2.35 -31.13
CA LEU A 125 -8.00 1.59 -30.61
C LEU A 125 -7.28 0.78 -31.71
N ARG A 126 -8.03 0.16 -32.64
CA ARG A 126 -7.43 -0.55 -33.78
C ARG A 126 -6.67 0.39 -34.74
N LYS A 127 -7.17 1.61 -34.94
CA LYS A 127 -6.47 2.63 -35.75
C LYS A 127 -5.20 3.12 -35.06
N GLU A 128 -5.26 3.36 -33.75
CA GLU A 128 -4.11 3.74 -32.92
C GLU A 128 -3.01 2.68 -32.98
N MET A 129 -3.37 1.39 -32.75
CA MET A 129 -2.44 0.26 -32.79
C MET A 129 -1.77 0.08 -34.17
N SER A 130 -2.51 0.32 -35.26
CA SER A 130 -1.96 0.30 -36.62
C SER A 130 -0.93 1.41 -36.84
N MET A 131 -1.17 2.60 -36.29
CA MET A 131 -0.23 3.72 -36.35
C MET A 131 1.03 3.45 -35.51
N THR A 132 0.89 2.90 -34.31
CA THR A 132 2.03 2.52 -33.45
C THR A 132 2.95 1.53 -34.15
N ARG A 133 2.40 0.48 -34.78
CA ARG A 133 3.21 -0.49 -35.55
C ARG A 133 3.95 0.13 -36.73
N LYS A 134 3.36 1.13 -37.39
CA LYS A 134 4.04 1.88 -38.48
C LYS A 134 5.19 2.72 -37.95
N TYR A 135 5.01 3.37 -36.79
CA TYR A 135 6.09 4.14 -36.17
C TYR A 135 7.21 3.24 -35.66
N GLU A 136 6.88 2.09 -35.11
CA GLU A 136 7.83 1.09 -34.65
C GLU A 136 8.65 0.51 -35.81
N GLN A 137 8.00 0.17 -36.94
CA GLN A 137 8.70 -0.22 -38.17
C GLN A 137 9.62 0.87 -38.71
N ARG A 138 9.22 2.15 -38.61
CA ARG A 138 10.06 3.29 -39.05
C ARG A 138 11.26 3.52 -38.14
N LEU A 139 11.09 3.35 -36.83
CA LEU A 139 12.17 3.36 -35.84
C LEU A 139 13.18 2.25 -36.12
N GLN A 140 12.69 1.03 -36.38
CA GLN A 140 13.54 -0.11 -36.70
C GLN A 140 14.29 0.06 -38.04
N GLN A 141 13.67 0.71 -39.03
CA GLN A 141 14.35 1.10 -40.27
C GLN A 141 15.45 2.14 -40.02
N LEU A 142 15.22 3.14 -39.16
CA LEU A 142 16.22 4.15 -38.81
C LEU A 142 17.38 3.56 -38.01
N GLU A 143 17.11 2.64 -37.08
CA GLU A 143 18.16 1.93 -36.33
C GLU A 143 19.02 1.05 -37.25
N ASN A 144 18.41 0.38 -38.22
CA ASN A 144 19.14 -0.41 -39.20
C ASN A 144 19.99 0.45 -40.14
N GLN A 145 19.50 1.65 -40.52
CA GLN A 145 20.29 2.63 -41.26
C GLN A 145 21.49 3.13 -40.43
N LEU A 146 21.29 3.39 -39.14
CA LEU A 146 22.36 3.81 -38.22
C LEU A 146 23.43 2.72 -38.06
N LYS A 147 23.02 1.45 -37.93
CA LYS A 147 23.93 0.30 -37.84
C LYS A 147 24.72 0.06 -39.13
N SER A 148 24.12 0.35 -40.30
CA SER A 148 24.78 0.19 -41.61
C SER A 148 25.75 1.32 -41.99
N SER A 149 25.80 2.42 -41.23
CA SER A 149 26.54 3.63 -41.58
C SER A 149 27.75 3.92 -40.67
N THR A 150 28.47 2.89 -40.23
CA THR A 150 29.68 2.99 -39.39
C THR A 150 30.98 3.13 -40.20
N ALA A 151 30.92 3.64 -41.43
CA ALA A 151 32.10 3.93 -42.25
C ALA A 151 32.00 5.32 -42.90
N SER A 152 32.45 6.36 -42.18
CA SER A 152 33.11 7.59 -42.66
C SER A 152 32.84 8.76 -41.70
N ASP A 153 33.89 9.17 -40.97
CA ASP A 153 33.84 10.19 -39.92
C ASP A 153 33.33 11.57 -40.39
N ASN A 154 33.41 11.88 -41.69
CA ASN A 154 32.96 13.18 -42.21
C ASN A 154 31.43 13.31 -42.33
N LYS A 155 30.67 12.22 -42.28
CA LYS A 155 29.19 12.28 -42.28
C LYS A 155 28.60 12.38 -40.86
N VAL A 156 29.32 11.92 -39.84
CA VAL A 156 28.89 11.99 -38.44
C VAL A 156 28.85 13.44 -37.95
N GLU A 157 29.80 14.26 -38.39
CA GLU A 157 29.79 15.70 -38.03
C GLU A 157 28.64 16.46 -38.72
N LEU A 158 28.33 16.12 -39.98
CA LEU A 158 27.19 16.70 -40.69
C LEU A 158 25.86 16.24 -40.07
N ALA A 159 25.76 14.95 -39.70
CA ALA A 159 24.60 14.38 -39.03
C ALA A 159 24.40 14.97 -37.62
N ASN A 160 25.47 15.21 -36.86
CA ASN A 160 25.38 15.90 -35.57
C ASN A 160 24.91 17.34 -35.72
N LYS A 161 25.41 18.10 -36.72
CA LYS A 161 24.90 19.45 -37.02
C LYS A 161 23.42 19.43 -37.43
N GLN A 162 22.99 18.39 -38.14
CA GLN A 162 21.60 18.22 -38.56
C GLN A 162 20.70 17.83 -37.38
N LEU A 163 21.18 16.99 -36.46
CA LEU A 163 20.49 16.58 -35.24
C LEU A 163 20.38 17.74 -34.23
N GLU A 164 21.40 18.61 -34.14
CA GLU A 164 21.35 19.86 -33.38
C GLU A 164 20.30 20.83 -33.97
N ALA A 165 20.26 20.98 -35.29
CA ALA A 165 19.27 21.81 -35.97
C ALA A 165 17.84 21.26 -35.80
N GLU A 166 17.65 19.94 -35.81
CA GLU A 166 16.36 19.31 -35.53
C GLU A 166 15.95 19.46 -34.06
N ARG A 167 16.88 19.39 -33.11
CA ARG A 167 16.61 19.69 -31.68
C ARG A 167 16.19 21.14 -31.47
N GLU A 168 16.82 22.09 -32.16
CA GLU A 168 16.46 23.50 -32.12
C GLU A 168 15.06 23.75 -32.72
N GLN A 169 14.72 23.07 -33.82
CA GLN A 169 13.38 23.12 -34.41
C GLN A 169 12.32 22.48 -33.50
N PHE A 170 12.65 21.36 -32.85
CA PHE A 170 11.76 20.71 -31.89
C PHE A 170 11.53 21.56 -30.65
N LYS A 171 12.58 22.24 -30.16
CA LYS A 171 12.48 23.21 -29.07
C LYS A 171 11.56 24.38 -29.44
N LYS A 172 11.70 24.95 -30.65
CA LYS A 172 10.77 25.97 -31.16
C LYS A 172 9.34 25.47 -31.28
N LEU A 173 9.12 24.26 -31.81
CA LEU A 173 7.78 23.68 -31.91
C LEU A 173 7.17 23.38 -30.54
N TYR A 174 7.98 22.98 -29.57
CA TYR A 174 7.55 22.76 -28.20
C TYR A 174 7.22 24.08 -27.49
N GLU A 175 8.05 25.12 -27.64
CA GLU A 175 7.77 26.46 -27.13
C GLU A 175 6.52 27.06 -27.79
N ASP A 176 6.31 26.81 -29.08
CA ASP A 176 5.13 27.29 -29.82
C ASP A 176 3.86 26.49 -29.46
N ALA A 177 3.97 25.18 -29.25
CA ALA A 177 2.87 24.34 -28.73
C ALA A 177 2.54 24.66 -27.27
N HIS A 178 3.55 24.93 -26.44
CA HIS A 178 3.39 25.36 -25.05
C HIS A 178 2.80 26.77 -24.99
N GLY A 179 3.23 27.68 -25.86
CA GLY A 179 2.63 29.00 -26.05
C GLY A 179 1.16 28.92 -26.49
N ARG A 180 0.84 28.02 -27.42
CA ARG A 180 -0.56 27.72 -27.81
C ARG A 180 -1.36 27.10 -26.68
N SER A 181 -0.77 26.23 -25.87
CA SER A 181 -1.41 25.65 -24.68
C SER A 181 -1.75 26.73 -23.67
N ILE A 182 -0.80 27.62 -23.35
CA ILE A 182 -1.02 28.76 -22.45
C ILE A 182 -2.07 29.71 -23.03
N PHE A 183 -2.05 29.96 -24.34
CA PHE A 183 -3.07 30.77 -25.01
C PHE A 183 -4.46 30.14 -24.93
N LEU A 184 -4.57 28.83 -25.16
CA LEU A 184 -5.82 28.07 -25.04
C LEU A 184 -6.31 28.03 -23.59
N GLU A 185 -5.42 27.87 -22.62
CA GLU A 185 -5.74 27.87 -21.19
C GLU A 185 -6.23 29.26 -20.73
N ARG A 186 -5.59 30.34 -21.18
CA ARG A 186 -6.10 31.72 -20.99
C ARG A 186 -7.44 31.94 -21.69
N LYS A 187 -7.61 31.42 -22.91
CA LYS A 187 -8.88 31.52 -23.64
C LYS A 187 -10.00 30.71 -22.97
N PHE A 188 -9.67 29.56 -22.37
CA PHE A 188 -10.59 28.75 -21.59
C PHE A 188 -10.97 29.44 -20.28
N ALA A 189 -10.01 30.07 -19.60
CA ALA A 189 -10.27 30.88 -18.41
C ALA A 189 -11.13 32.11 -18.73
N SER A 190 -10.88 32.78 -19.86
CA SER A 190 -11.75 33.88 -20.34
C SER A 190 -13.16 33.38 -20.69
N LEU A 191 -13.30 32.24 -21.38
CA LEU A 191 -14.61 31.64 -21.68
C LEU A 191 -15.37 31.20 -20.42
N GLN A 192 -14.68 30.75 -19.37
CA GLN A 192 -15.31 30.44 -18.08
C GLN A 192 -15.74 31.71 -17.33
N LEU A 193 -15.00 32.81 -17.46
CA LEU A 193 -15.40 34.11 -16.90
C LEU A 193 -16.57 34.72 -17.67
N ASP A 194 -16.60 34.58 -19.00
CA ASP A 194 -17.72 35.01 -19.84
C ASP A 194 -18.96 34.12 -19.60
N GLN A 195 -18.82 32.79 -19.42
CA GLN A 195 -19.92 31.92 -18.99
C GLN A 195 -20.47 32.30 -17.61
N LYS A 196 -19.61 32.65 -16.64
CA LYS A 196 -20.07 33.14 -15.33
C LYS A 196 -20.75 34.51 -15.40
N ARG A 197 -20.40 35.33 -16.41
CA ARG A 197 -21.01 36.64 -16.65
C ARG A 197 -22.35 36.51 -17.38
N ASP A 198 -22.44 35.59 -18.33
CA ASP A 198 -23.67 35.23 -19.04
C ASP A 198 -24.66 34.48 -18.15
N GLU A 199 -24.21 33.64 -17.20
CA GLU A 199 -25.04 33.01 -16.16
C GLU A 199 -25.57 34.06 -15.14
N ALA A 200 -24.83 35.13 -14.91
CA ALA A 200 -25.27 36.26 -14.08
C ALA A 200 -26.25 37.20 -14.81
N GLU A 201 -26.21 37.28 -16.14
CA GLU A 201 -27.14 38.10 -16.94
C GLU A 201 -28.38 37.33 -17.43
N THR A 202 -28.33 36.00 -17.57
CA THR A 202 -29.48 35.17 -17.99
C THR A 202 -30.43 34.76 -16.88
N SER A 203 -30.05 34.96 -15.60
CA SER A 203 -30.90 34.68 -14.42
C SER A 203 -32.04 35.68 -14.19
N LYS A 204 -32.29 36.61 -15.14
CA LYS A 204 -33.41 37.57 -15.06
C LYS A 204 -34.59 37.33 -16.01
N VAL A 205 -34.58 36.34 -16.90
CA VAL A 205 -35.66 36.23 -17.92
C VAL A 205 -36.36 34.87 -18.03
N ALA A 206 -35.84 33.76 -17.51
CA ALA A 206 -36.49 32.45 -17.69
C ALA A 206 -37.14 31.90 -16.40
N SER A 207 -38.02 32.69 -15.81
CA SER A 207 -39.00 32.24 -14.82
C SER A 207 -40.03 31.32 -15.49
N SER A 208 -40.08 30.02 -15.15
CA SER A 208 -41.36 29.26 -15.04
C SER A 208 -41.26 27.78 -14.63
N THR A 209 -40.10 27.14 -14.49
CA THR A 209 -40.06 25.66 -14.30
C THR A 209 -39.35 25.09 -13.06
N SER A 210 -38.73 25.87 -12.17
CA SER A 210 -37.97 25.32 -11.02
C SER A 210 -38.73 25.16 -9.68
N SER A 211 -40.03 25.50 -9.59
CA SER A 211 -40.73 25.54 -8.30
C SER A 211 -40.93 24.17 -7.62
N GLU A 212 -40.93 23.07 -8.37
CA GLU A 212 -41.12 21.74 -7.80
C GLU A 212 -39.87 21.19 -7.11
N ASP A 213 -38.70 21.44 -7.68
CA ASP A 213 -37.48 20.77 -7.23
C ASP A 213 -36.93 21.43 -5.96
N GLU A 214 -37.11 22.74 -5.79
CA GLU A 214 -36.84 23.42 -4.51
C GLU A 214 -37.74 22.93 -3.38
N LYS A 215 -39.03 22.64 -3.67
CA LYS A 215 -39.96 22.08 -2.68
C LYS A 215 -39.61 20.63 -2.32
N LYS A 216 -39.06 19.86 -3.26
CA LYS A 216 -38.56 18.50 -3.00
C LYS A 216 -37.29 18.53 -2.17
N LEU A 217 -36.38 19.47 -2.46
CA LEU A 217 -35.14 19.65 -1.70
C LEU A 217 -35.43 20.04 -0.23
N ALA A 218 -36.31 21.02 -0.01
CA ALA A 218 -36.71 21.43 1.33
C ALA A 218 -37.38 20.29 2.14
N LYS A 219 -38.17 19.44 1.47
CA LYS A 219 -38.76 18.24 2.13
C LYS A 219 -37.71 17.21 2.53
N LEU A 220 -36.72 16.99 1.67
CA LEU A 220 -35.61 16.08 1.96
C LEU A 220 -34.73 16.59 3.10
N GLU A 221 -34.46 17.90 3.16
CA GLU A 221 -33.73 18.52 4.27
C GLU A 221 -34.47 18.36 5.60
N ILE A 222 -35.79 18.60 5.62
CA ILE A 222 -36.62 18.38 6.82
C ILE A 222 -36.62 16.90 7.22
N GLN A 223 -36.65 15.99 6.24
CA GLN A 223 -36.63 14.54 6.50
C GLN A 223 -35.28 14.09 7.08
N ILE A 224 -34.17 14.64 6.59
CA ILE A 224 -32.83 14.39 7.12
C ILE A 224 -32.73 14.93 8.56
N MET A 225 -33.23 16.13 8.82
CA MET A 225 -33.20 16.73 10.16
C MET A 225 -34.00 15.89 11.18
N ASN A 226 -35.18 15.41 10.80
CA ASN A 226 -36.01 14.53 11.65
C ASN A 226 -35.38 13.15 11.89
N LEU A 227 -34.65 12.60 10.89
CA LEU A 227 -33.92 11.35 11.07
C LEU A 227 -32.71 11.54 11.99
N SER A 228 -32.01 12.67 11.89
CA SER A 228 -30.91 13.02 12.79
C SER A 228 -31.39 13.13 14.23
N GLN A 229 -32.48 13.86 14.47
CA GLN A 229 -33.08 13.97 15.81
C GLN A 229 -33.48 12.59 16.37
N ARG A 230 -34.07 11.71 15.55
CA ARG A 230 -34.40 10.34 15.98
C ARG A 230 -33.18 9.47 16.30
N CYS A 231 -32.03 9.75 15.68
CA CYS A 231 -30.78 9.09 16.04
C CYS A 231 -30.29 9.58 17.40
N ASP A 232 -30.32 10.89 17.63
CA ASP A 232 -29.93 11.49 18.91
C ASP A 232 -30.81 10.96 20.06
N ASP A 233 -32.14 10.92 19.88
CA ASP A 233 -33.08 10.36 20.88
C ASP A 233 -32.79 8.88 21.19
N LYS A 234 -32.32 8.11 20.19
CA LYS A 234 -31.97 6.69 20.36
C LYS A 234 -30.63 6.49 21.05
N GLU A 235 -29.67 7.40 20.83
CA GLU A 235 -28.41 7.40 21.56
C GLU A 235 -28.63 7.72 23.04
N GLU A 236 -29.54 8.64 23.36
CA GLU A 236 -29.95 8.93 24.74
C GLU A 236 -30.60 7.70 25.41
N GLU A 237 -31.52 7.01 24.73
CA GLU A 237 -32.13 5.76 25.24
C GLU A 237 -31.09 4.65 25.48
N ILE A 238 -30.08 4.52 24.61
CA ILE A 238 -28.99 3.56 24.79
C ILE A 238 -28.13 3.92 26.00
N SER A 239 -27.87 5.21 26.22
CA SER A 239 -27.14 5.71 27.39
C SER A 239 -27.88 5.37 28.68
N ASP A 240 -29.20 5.60 28.72
CA ASP A 240 -30.04 5.28 29.88
C ASP A 240 -30.11 3.78 30.16
N LEU A 241 -30.28 2.95 29.13
CA LEU A 241 -30.25 1.49 29.26
C LEU A 241 -28.90 0.99 29.76
N SER A 242 -27.80 1.61 29.31
CA SER A 242 -26.44 1.27 29.77
C SER A 242 -26.22 1.62 31.23
N SER A 243 -26.76 2.76 31.68
CA SER A 243 -26.79 3.15 33.08
C SER A 243 -27.58 2.14 33.92
N LEU A 244 -28.78 1.76 33.47
CA LEU A 244 -29.63 0.78 34.16
C LEU A 244 -28.97 -0.61 34.27
N ILE A 245 -28.31 -1.08 33.21
CA ILE A 245 -27.53 -2.34 33.22
C ILE A 245 -26.43 -2.28 34.28
N THR A 246 -25.77 -1.13 34.42
CA THR A 246 -24.70 -0.94 35.42
C THR A 246 -25.26 -1.03 36.84
N THR A 247 -26.41 -0.41 37.08
CA THR A 247 -27.13 -0.51 38.37
C THR A 247 -27.53 -1.95 38.69
N ILE A 248 -28.15 -2.67 37.75
CA ILE A 248 -28.55 -4.08 37.93
C ILE A 248 -27.33 -4.99 38.18
N LYS A 249 -26.19 -4.72 37.54
CA LYS A 249 -24.93 -5.44 37.81
C LYS A 249 -24.44 -5.20 39.25
N GLY A 250 -24.55 -3.97 39.75
CA GLY A 250 -24.24 -3.62 41.13
C GLY A 250 -25.13 -4.36 42.14
N GLU A 251 -26.44 -4.36 41.91
CA GLU A 251 -27.42 -5.08 42.75
C GLU A 251 -27.18 -6.59 42.74
N ASN A 252 -26.86 -7.18 41.59
CA ASN A 252 -26.50 -8.60 41.48
C ASN A 252 -25.24 -8.96 42.26
N MET A 253 -24.22 -8.09 42.27
CA MET A 253 -23.05 -8.30 43.12
C MET A 253 -23.43 -8.27 44.60
N HIS A 254 -24.26 -7.31 45.00
CA HIS A 254 -24.68 -7.18 46.39
C HIS A 254 -25.52 -8.39 46.86
N LEU A 255 -26.41 -8.90 46.00
CA LEU A 255 -27.17 -10.12 46.25
C LEU A 255 -26.28 -11.36 46.36
N LYS A 256 -25.26 -11.49 45.50
CA LYS A 256 -24.27 -12.58 45.60
C LYS A 256 -23.50 -12.54 46.93
N GLU A 257 -23.06 -11.36 47.33
CA GLU A 257 -22.35 -11.17 48.59
C GLU A 257 -23.26 -11.48 49.80
N THR A 258 -24.53 -11.08 49.73
CA THR A 258 -25.52 -11.40 50.76
C THR A 258 -25.82 -12.90 50.83
N LEU A 259 -25.89 -13.59 49.68
CA LEU A 259 -26.05 -15.04 49.61
C LEU A 259 -24.85 -15.75 50.25
N GLU A 260 -23.63 -15.33 49.92
CA GLU A 260 -22.40 -15.90 50.47
C GLU A 260 -22.30 -15.67 51.99
N GLN A 261 -22.75 -14.52 52.48
CA GLN A 261 -22.85 -14.25 53.92
C GLN A 261 -23.90 -15.13 54.60
N CYS A 262 -25.04 -15.39 53.96
CA CYS A 262 -26.07 -16.30 54.47
C CYS A 262 -25.57 -17.76 54.50
N GLU A 263 -24.82 -18.20 53.47
CA GLU A 263 -24.20 -19.53 53.44
C GLU A 263 -23.12 -19.68 54.52
N LYS A 264 -22.29 -18.65 54.74
CA LYS A 264 -21.32 -18.62 55.84
C LYS A 264 -22.00 -18.66 57.21
N LYS A 265 -23.09 -17.92 57.41
CA LYS A 265 -23.89 -17.99 58.64
C LYS A 265 -24.58 -19.35 58.83
N ARG A 266 -25.00 -20.01 57.75
CA ARG A 266 -25.54 -21.38 57.78
C ARG A 266 -24.48 -22.42 58.15
N SER A 267 -23.21 -22.19 57.78
CA SER A 267 -22.08 -23.06 58.14
C SER A 267 -21.55 -22.85 59.57
N LEU A 268 -21.95 -21.75 60.24
CA LEU A 268 -21.48 -21.38 61.59
C LEU A 268 -22.58 -21.39 62.65
N SER A 269 -23.81 -21.78 62.31
CA SER A 269 -24.89 -21.97 63.27
C SER A 269 -24.84 -23.39 63.84
N PRO A 270 -24.56 -23.58 65.13
CA PRO A 270 -24.78 -24.86 65.78
C PRO A 270 -26.29 -25.01 65.95
N VAL A 271 -26.94 -25.63 64.96
CA VAL A 271 -28.33 -26.07 65.10
C VAL A 271 -28.30 -27.58 65.23
N ASP A 272 -28.60 -28.00 66.45
CA ASP A 272 -28.92 -29.33 66.96
C ASP A 272 -30.07 -30.06 66.23
N GLU A 273 -30.37 -29.74 64.96
CA GLU A 273 -31.40 -30.42 64.17
C GLU A 273 -30.86 -31.60 63.35
N PHE A 274 -29.54 -31.72 63.18
CA PHE A 274 -28.94 -32.84 62.44
C PHE A 274 -28.74 -34.09 63.30
N TRP A 275 -28.53 -33.93 64.62
CA TRP A 275 -28.31 -35.06 65.54
C TRP A 275 -29.60 -35.81 65.91
N PHE A 276 -30.77 -35.19 65.76
CA PHE A 276 -32.06 -35.84 66.05
C PHE A 276 -32.56 -36.75 64.92
N ARG A 277 -31.99 -36.63 63.71
CA ARG A 277 -32.41 -37.38 62.52
C ARG A 277 -31.55 -38.61 62.23
N ASP A 278 -30.26 -38.55 62.58
CA ASP A 278 -29.33 -39.68 62.43
C ASP A 278 -29.51 -40.72 63.54
N GLY A 279 -29.71 -40.31 64.81
CA GLY A 279 -29.95 -41.25 65.91
C GLY A 279 -31.24 -42.07 65.78
N MET A 280 -32.31 -41.44 65.28
CA MET A 280 -33.57 -42.14 64.97
C MET A 280 -33.47 -42.97 63.69
N SER A 281 -32.60 -42.63 62.73
CA SER A 281 -32.37 -43.47 61.54
C SER A 281 -31.64 -44.75 61.91
N ASP A 282 -30.65 -44.68 62.80
CA ASP A 282 -29.90 -45.84 63.27
C ASP A 282 -30.76 -46.74 64.18
N GLU A 283 -31.57 -46.18 65.09
CA GLU A 283 -32.54 -46.96 65.87
C GLU A 283 -33.66 -47.54 64.99
N TYR A 284 -34.13 -46.82 63.97
CA TYR A 284 -35.12 -47.33 63.02
C TYR A 284 -34.56 -48.43 62.12
N GLU A 285 -33.32 -48.32 61.62
CA GLU A 285 -32.66 -49.38 60.85
C GLU A 285 -32.34 -50.61 61.70
N LYS A 286 -32.03 -50.42 63.00
CA LYS A 286 -31.89 -51.53 63.95
C LYS A 286 -33.24 -52.22 64.23
N PHE A 287 -34.30 -51.44 64.46
CA PHE A 287 -35.66 -51.95 64.67
C PHE A 287 -36.22 -52.68 63.44
N LYS A 288 -35.91 -52.20 62.23
CA LYS A 288 -36.26 -52.80 60.93
C LYS A 288 -35.48 -54.08 60.63
N LYS A 289 -34.22 -54.18 61.07
CA LYS A 289 -33.42 -55.42 60.99
C LYS A 289 -33.92 -56.49 61.97
N ASP A 290 -34.32 -56.09 63.17
CA ASP A 290 -34.80 -57.01 64.21
C ASP A 290 -36.27 -57.43 64.00
N ASN A 291 -37.05 -56.64 63.26
CA ASN A 291 -38.44 -56.93 62.90
C ASN A 291 -38.63 -56.92 61.37
N THR A 292 -38.20 -57.99 60.71
CA THR A 292 -38.26 -58.13 59.24
C THR A 292 -39.68 -58.18 58.67
N ASN A 293 -40.72 -58.38 59.49
CA ASN A 293 -42.11 -58.40 59.03
C ASN A 293 -43.03 -57.58 59.96
N PRO A 294 -43.52 -56.39 59.54
CA PRO A 294 -44.37 -55.53 60.36
C PRO A 294 -45.72 -56.17 60.75
N LEU A 295 -46.05 -57.32 60.15
CA LEU A 295 -47.27 -58.10 60.41
C LEU A 295 -47.12 -59.10 61.57
N ASP A 296 -45.92 -59.29 62.13
CA ASP A 296 -45.71 -60.22 63.26
C ASP A 296 -46.30 -59.71 64.59
N PHE A 297 -46.72 -58.44 64.66
CA PHE A 297 -47.43 -57.83 65.80
C PHE A 297 -48.96 -57.95 65.71
N CYS A 298 -49.49 -58.39 64.57
CA CYS A 298 -50.93 -58.59 64.39
C CYS A 298 -51.32 -60.00 64.86
N CYS A 299 -52.51 -60.15 65.45
CA CYS A 299 -53.05 -61.48 65.69
C CYS A 299 -53.20 -62.23 64.34
N PRO A 300 -53.06 -63.57 64.31
CA PRO A 300 -52.97 -64.33 63.05
C PRO A 300 -54.10 -64.02 62.06
N SER A 301 -55.32 -63.80 62.55
CA SER A 301 -56.47 -63.43 61.71
C SER A 301 -56.32 -62.06 61.04
N LEU A 302 -55.85 -61.05 61.77
CA LEU A 302 -55.65 -59.71 61.22
C LEU A 302 -54.46 -59.67 60.26
N ARG A 303 -53.43 -60.47 60.53
CA ARG A 303 -52.30 -60.68 59.62
C ARG A 303 -52.78 -61.28 58.29
N ASP A 304 -53.57 -62.34 58.34
CA ASP A 304 -54.07 -63.00 57.13
C ASP A 304 -55.02 -62.10 56.34
N ASP A 305 -55.88 -61.33 57.02
CA ASP A 305 -56.76 -60.34 56.38
C ASP A 305 -55.96 -59.22 55.71
N VAL A 306 -54.92 -58.71 56.37
CA VAL A 306 -54.04 -57.68 55.80
C VAL A 306 -53.23 -58.22 54.64
N ILE A 307 -52.71 -59.45 54.72
CA ILE A 307 -52.01 -60.09 53.59
C ILE A 307 -52.97 -60.27 52.42
N THR A 308 -54.19 -60.75 52.65
CA THR A 308 -55.21 -60.93 51.61
C THR A 308 -55.62 -59.60 50.99
N LEU A 309 -55.73 -58.54 51.80
CA LEU A 309 -56.02 -57.19 51.32
C LEU A 309 -54.84 -56.65 50.50
N ILE A 310 -53.61 -56.82 50.95
CA ILE A 310 -52.39 -56.44 50.21
C ILE A 310 -52.32 -57.21 48.89
N GLU A 311 -52.50 -58.53 48.90
CA GLU A 311 -52.50 -59.35 47.70
C GLU A 311 -53.60 -58.92 46.73
N LYS A 312 -54.82 -58.69 47.21
CA LYS A 312 -55.93 -58.18 46.39
C LYS A 312 -55.62 -56.81 45.80
N THR A 313 -55.07 -55.89 46.59
CA THR A 313 -54.71 -54.53 46.14
C THR A 313 -53.53 -54.55 45.15
N VAL A 314 -52.54 -55.41 45.38
CA VAL A 314 -51.41 -55.63 44.46
C VAL A 314 -51.89 -56.27 43.16
N GLN A 315 -52.86 -57.18 43.21
CA GLN A 315 -53.40 -57.86 42.05
C GLN A 315 -54.38 -56.97 41.25
N GLU A 316 -55.11 -56.07 41.91
CA GLU A 316 -55.89 -55.00 41.29
C GLU A 316 -54.98 -53.93 40.64
N ASN A 317 -53.87 -53.55 41.30
CA ASN A 317 -52.89 -52.61 40.74
C ASN A 317 -52.02 -53.22 39.62
N ALA A 318 -51.67 -54.50 39.70
CA ALA A 318 -50.92 -55.21 38.65
C ALA A 318 -51.74 -55.45 37.37
N LYS A 319 -53.08 -55.38 37.46
CA LYS A 319 -54.02 -55.50 36.34
C LYS A 319 -54.42 -54.15 35.73
N SER A 320 -53.99 -53.03 36.31
CA SER A 320 -54.38 -51.72 35.79
C SER A 320 -53.55 -51.37 34.55
N ASP A 321 -54.15 -51.47 33.37
CA ASP A 321 -53.60 -50.97 32.11
C ASP A 321 -53.11 -49.51 32.22
N GLN A 322 -53.68 -48.75 33.16
CA GLN A 322 -53.30 -47.39 33.49
C GLN A 322 -51.87 -47.26 34.04
N VAL A 323 -51.41 -48.22 34.87
CA VAL A 323 -50.04 -48.22 35.41
C VAL A 323 -49.04 -48.51 34.29
N LYS A 324 -49.32 -49.51 33.43
CA LYS A 324 -48.48 -49.81 32.26
C LYS A 324 -48.42 -48.65 31.27
N GLN A 325 -49.54 -47.94 31.09
CA GLN A 325 -49.64 -46.74 30.26
C GLN A 325 -48.81 -45.59 30.85
N GLN A 326 -48.91 -45.33 32.15
CA GLN A 326 -48.10 -44.33 32.84
C GLN A 326 -46.61 -44.65 32.77
N GLN A 327 -46.22 -45.92 32.93
CA GLN A 327 -44.82 -46.35 32.84
C GLN A 327 -44.25 -46.18 31.42
N SER A 328 -45.08 -46.43 30.40
CA SER A 328 -44.73 -46.18 29.00
C SER A 328 -44.59 -44.67 28.71
N GLN A 329 -45.45 -43.83 29.30
CA GLN A 329 -45.34 -42.37 29.21
C GLN A 329 -44.07 -41.85 29.89
N ILE A 330 -43.73 -42.34 31.08
CA ILE A 330 -42.50 -41.99 31.80
C ILE A 330 -41.28 -42.36 30.95
N ALA A 331 -41.22 -43.58 30.41
CA ALA A 331 -40.11 -44.01 29.54
C ALA A 331 -39.98 -43.14 28.26
N ASN A 332 -41.10 -42.69 27.70
CA ASN A 332 -41.10 -41.76 26.57
C ASN A 332 -40.62 -40.35 26.96
N LEU A 333 -41.01 -39.86 28.12
CA LEU A 333 -40.53 -38.59 28.67
C LEU A 333 -39.02 -38.65 28.95
N GLU A 334 -38.52 -39.72 29.56
CA GLU A 334 -37.09 -39.92 29.79
C GLU A 334 -36.27 -39.97 28.50
N ARG A 335 -36.81 -40.59 27.44
CA ARG A 335 -36.18 -40.55 26.10
C ARG A 335 -36.17 -39.13 25.55
N THR A 336 -37.26 -38.40 25.69
CA THR A 336 -37.38 -37.00 25.21
C THR A 336 -36.42 -36.08 25.95
N ILE A 337 -36.33 -36.21 27.28
CA ILE A 337 -35.41 -35.47 28.13
C ILE A 337 -33.96 -35.75 27.72
N ARG A 338 -33.59 -37.01 27.46
CA ARG A 338 -32.26 -37.36 26.96
C ARG A 338 -31.93 -36.66 25.63
N VAL A 339 -32.83 -36.74 24.66
CA VAL A 339 -32.63 -36.07 23.35
C VAL A 339 -32.53 -34.55 23.50
N LEU A 340 -33.30 -33.95 24.40
CA LEU A 340 -33.21 -32.51 24.69
C LEU A 340 -31.88 -32.15 25.35
N ASN A 341 -31.41 -32.94 26.33
CA ASN A 341 -30.10 -32.74 26.95
C ASN A 341 -28.96 -32.86 25.94
N ASP A 342 -29.00 -33.84 25.05
CA ASP A 342 -27.99 -33.99 23.99
C ASP A 342 -27.98 -32.76 23.07
N LYS A 343 -29.15 -32.22 22.72
CA LYS A 343 -29.26 -30.98 21.94
C LYS A 343 -28.74 -29.76 22.69
N ILE A 344 -29.00 -29.65 24.00
CA ILE A 344 -28.50 -28.56 24.85
C ILE A 344 -26.97 -28.63 24.90
N ASN A 345 -26.40 -29.80 25.17
CA ASN A 345 -24.95 -29.99 25.21
C ASN A 345 -24.28 -29.67 23.87
N CYS A 346 -24.87 -30.10 22.75
CA CYS A 346 -24.39 -29.72 21.41
C CYS A 346 -24.42 -28.20 21.22
N ASN A 347 -25.50 -27.53 21.64
CA ASN A 347 -25.63 -26.08 21.52
C ASN A 347 -24.64 -25.33 22.42
N ASP A 348 -24.40 -25.80 23.65
CA ASP A 348 -23.38 -25.22 24.54
C ASP A 348 -21.97 -25.38 23.95
N SER A 349 -21.66 -26.53 23.35
CA SER A 349 -20.37 -26.72 22.67
C SER A 349 -20.21 -25.78 21.46
N PHE A 350 -21.28 -25.60 20.67
CA PHE A 350 -21.29 -24.64 19.58
C PHE A 350 -21.15 -23.19 20.06
N ARG A 351 -21.83 -22.81 21.16
CA ARG A 351 -21.71 -21.48 21.76
C ARG A 351 -20.27 -21.21 22.22
N ALA A 352 -19.64 -22.18 22.90
CA ALA A 352 -18.24 -22.07 23.32
C ALA A 352 -17.28 -21.90 22.13
N ASP A 353 -17.50 -22.62 21.02
CA ASP A 353 -16.71 -22.47 19.80
C ASP A 353 -16.88 -21.10 19.16
N VAL A 354 -18.10 -20.53 19.19
CA VAL A 354 -18.38 -19.18 18.70
C VAL A 354 -17.74 -18.12 19.59
N GLU A 355 -17.86 -18.24 20.92
CA GLU A 355 -17.23 -17.34 21.88
C GLU A 355 -15.71 -17.30 21.69
N LYS A 356 -15.07 -18.47 21.54
CA LYS A 356 -13.63 -18.57 21.27
C LYS A 356 -13.23 -17.91 19.94
N LYS A 357 -14.07 -18.01 18.91
CA LYS A 357 -13.83 -17.32 17.62
C LYS A 357 -14.00 -15.82 17.74
N LEU A 358 -14.95 -15.34 18.53
CA LEU A 358 -15.16 -13.92 18.78
C LEU A 358 -14.02 -13.32 19.61
N GLU A 359 -13.55 -14.02 20.63
CA GLU A 359 -12.39 -13.62 21.44
C GLU A 359 -11.14 -13.46 20.56
N LYS A 360 -10.83 -14.47 19.75
CA LYS A 360 -9.73 -14.40 18.77
C LYS A 360 -9.89 -13.24 17.79
N MET A 361 -11.11 -13.00 17.31
CA MET A 361 -11.37 -11.87 16.40
C MET A 361 -11.16 -10.52 17.10
N GLY A 362 -11.49 -10.42 18.39
CA GLY A 362 -11.21 -9.26 19.23
C GLY A 362 -9.72 -9.01 19.40
N GLU A 363 -8.93 -10.05 19.65
CA GLU A 363 -7.47 -9.99 19.71
C GLU A 363 -6.87 -9.52 18.37
N ASP A 364 -7.31 -10.10 17.25
CA ASP A 364 -6.86 -9.74 15.90
C ASP A 364 -7.18 -8.27 15.56
N ILE A 365 -8.35 -7.77 16.00
CA ILE A 365 -8.74 -6.35 15.83
C ILE A 365 -7.83 -5.46 16.69
N SER A 366 -7.62 -5.81 17.96
CA SER A 366 -6.76 -5.03 18.86
C SER A 366 -5.32 -4.96 18.34
N GLN A 367 -4.79 -6.07 17.80
CA GLN A 367 -3.47 -6.08 17.17
C GLN A 367 -3.42 -5.15 15.94
N ARG A 368 -4.43 -5.18 15.07
CA ARG A 368 -4.51 -4.28 13.91
C ARG A 368 -4.61 -2.82 14.31
N ASP A 369 -5.36 -2.49 15.36
CA ASP A 369 -5.46 -1.11 15.85
C ASP A 369 -4.11 -0.58 16.37
N ASN A 370 -3.33 -1.44 17.05
CA ASN A 370 -1.97 -1.10 17.48
C ASN A 370 -1.04 -0.86 16.27
N GLU A 371 -1.10 -1.71 15.25
CA GLU A 371 -0.32 -1.54 14.01
C GLU A 371 -0.70 -0.25 13.27
N ILE A 372 -2.00 0.07 13.16
CA ILE A 372 -2.49 1.31 12.56
C ILE A 372 -1.98 2.53 13.33
N THR A 373 -1.98 2.46 14.67
CA THR A 373 -1.48 3.54 15.53
C THR A 373 0.00 3.77 15.30
N HIS A 374 0.79 2.69 15.23
CA HIS A 374 2.22 2.78 14.93
C HIS A 374 2.49 3.39 13.54
N GLN A 375 1.76 2.96 12.51
CA GLN A 375 1.88 3.53 11.17
C GLN A 375 1.51 5.02 11.13
N LYS A 376 0.48 5.45 11.87
CA LYS A 376 0.13 6.88 11.99
C LYS A 376 1.26 7.70 12.60
N GLU A 377 1.96 7.18 13.60
CA GLU A 377 3.12 7.84 14.19
C GLU A 377 4.29 7.95 13.20
N GLU A 378 4.58 6.89 12.44
CA GLU A 378 5.62 6.92 11.40
C GLU A 378 5.30 7.93 10.29
N VAL A 379 4.05 7.94 9.79
CA VAL A 379 3.60 8.92 8.81
C VAL A 379 3.76 10.34 9.35
N THR A 380 3.47 10.56 10.63
CA THR A 380 3.65 11.87 11.28
C THR A 380 5.12 12.27 11.34
N LYS A 381 6.02 11.34 11.67
CA LYS A 381 7.48 11.56 11.65
C LYS A 381 7.98 11.92 10.25
N ILE A 382 7.56 11.17 9.23
CA ILE A 382 7.91 11.44 7.82
C ILE A 382 7.40 12.81 7.39
N LYS A 383 6.14 13.15 7.72
CA LYS A 383 5.54 14.45 7.41
C LYS A 383 6.32 15.60 8.03
N ASN A 384 6.75 15.46 9.28
CA ASN A 384 7.56 16.47 9.97
C ASN A 384 8.95 16.60 9.35
N SER A 385 9.60 15.49 9.00
CA SER A 385 10.89 15.48 8.30
C SER A 385 10.81 16.15 6.93
N LEU A 386 9.77 15.84 6.14
CA LEU A 386 9.55 16.47 4.84
C LEU A 386 9.30 17.98 4.96
N ARG A 387 8.57 18.41 6.00
CA ARG A 387 8.35 19.84 6.27
C ARG A 387 9.67 20.55 6.58
N LEU A 388 10.53 19.94 7.39
CA LEU A 388 11.86 20.49 7.70
C LEU A 388 12.73 20.58 6.45
N GLU A 389 12.76 19.54 5.63
CA GLU A 389 13.52 19.52 4.39
C GLU A 389 13.02 20.56 3.38
N LYS A 390 11.70 20.77 3.31
CA LYS A 390 11.12 21.84 2.49
C LYS A 390 11.58 23.22 2.95
N THR A 391 11.61 23.48 4.25
CA THR A 391 12.13 24.74 4.79
C THR A 391 13.60 24.92 4.44
N ARG A 392 14.43 23.88 4.63
CA ARG A 392 15.86 23.90 4.29
C ARG A 392 16.11 24.14 2.80
N ARG A 393 15.30 23.54 1.93
CA ARG A 393 15.35 23.78 0.49
C ARG A 393 15.04 25.24 0.15
N ASN A 394 14.01 25.82 0.78
CA ASN A 394 13.65 27.22 0.55
C ASN A 394 14.79 28.16 0.97
N GLU A 395 15.44 27.91 2.11
CA GLU A 395 16.59 28.69 2.57
C GLU A 395 17.76 28.62 1.57
N LEU A 396 18.05 27.43 1.03
CA LEU A 396 19.09 27.26 -0.01
C LEU A 396 18.72 27.97 -1.31
N GLU A 397 17.45 27.94 -1.71
CA GLU A 397 16.97 28.62 -2.90
C GLU A 397 17.06 30.15 -2.75
N GLU A 398 16.72 30.68 -1.58
CA GLU A 398 16.93 32.09 -1.24
C GLU A 398 18.42 32.48 -1.28
N GLU A 399 19.31 31.64 -0.75
CA GLU A 399 20.76 31.88 -0.82
C GLU A 399 21.27 31.91 -2.27
N VAL A 400 20.83 30.97 -3.11
CA VAL A 400 21.20 30.97 -4.54
C VAL A 400 20.70 32.23 -5.24
N ILE A 401 19.49 32.70 -4.93
CA ILE A 401 18.96 33.96 -5.46
C ILE A 401 19.80 35.15 -4.98
N ARG A 402 20.24 35.17 -3.71
CA ARG A 402 21.15 36.20 -3.20
C ARG A 402 22.48 36.21 -3.95
N HIS A 403 23.11 35.05 -4.11
CA HIS A 403 24.36 34.92 -4.85
C HIS A 403 24.23 35.37 -6.30
N ARG A 404 23.13 35.01 -6.98
CA ARG A 404 22.86 35.47 -8.35
C ARG A 404 22.70 36.99 -8.42
N ARG A 405 22.01 37.60 -7.45
CA ARG A 405 21.86 39.06 -7.40
C ARG A 405 23.21 39.76 -7.21
N CYS A 406 24.02 39.30 -6.26
CA CYS A 406 25.36 39.86 -6.05
C CYS A 406 26.26 39.71 -7.28
N ALA A 407 26.24 38.55 -7.94
CA ALA A 407 27.00 38.33 -9.17
C ALA A 407 26.53 39.25 -10.30
N GLN A 408 25.22 39.49 -10.42
CA GLN A 408 24.68 40.40 -11.41
C GLN A 408 25.06 41.86 -11.13
N GLU A 409 25.01 42.30 -9.87
CA GLU A 409 25.50 43.62 -9.46
C GLU A 409 27.00 43.80 -9.78
N GLU A 410 27.82 42.75 -9.60
CA GLU A 410 29.24 42.80 -9.97
C GLU A 410 29.43 42.91 -11.50
N ILE A 411 28.69 42.13 -12.30
CA ILE A 411 28.72 42.22 -13.76
C ILE A 411 28.33 43.64 -14.22
N GLU A 412 27.24 44.18 -13.68
CA GLU A 412 26.78 45.54 -14.02
C GLU A 412 27.83 46.60 -13.64
N SER A 413 28.53 46.42 -12.51
CA SER A 413 29.63 47.31 -12.12
C SER A 413 30.82 47.22 -13.08
N ARG A 414 31.18 46.02 -13.54
CA ARG A 414 32.25 45.81 -14.53
C ARG A 414 31.87 46.37 -15.90
N ASP A 415 30.62 46.22 -16.32
CA ASP A 415 30.12 46.79 -17.58
C ASP A 415 30.19 48.33 -17.55
N GLN A 416 29.87 48.96 -16.42
CA GLN A 416 30.04 50.41 -16.26
C GLN A 416 31.52 50.83 -16.34
N GLU A 417 32.42 50.06 -15.75
CA GLU A 417 33.87 50.31 -15.83
C GLU A 417 34.39 50.17 -17.27
N ILE A 418 33.99 49.10 -17.96
CA ILE A 418 34.32 48.87 -19.38
C ILE A 418 33.81 50.04 -20.23
N GLU A 419 32.59 50.51 -19.98
CA GLU A 419 32.01 51.63 -20.73
C GLU A 419 32.75 52.95 -20.45
N ALA A 420 33.21 53.17 -19.22
CA ALA A 420 34.08 54.30 -18.89
C ALA A 420 35.42 54.23 -19.64
N PHE A 421 36.05 53.05 -19.71
CA PHE A 421 37.27 52.85 -20.49
C PHE A 421 37.05 53.06 -21.99
N ARG A 422 35.92 52.59 -22.55
CA ARG A 422 35.56 52.83 -23.94
C ARG A 422 35.44 54.32 -24.23
N LYS A 423 34.74 55.08 -23.37
CA LYS A 423 34.63 56.54 -23.48
C LYS A 423 36.00 57.22 -23.45
N MET A 424 36.87 56.84 -22.51
CA MET A 424 38.24 57.35 -22.42
C MET A 424 39.06 57.05 -23.68
N LEU A 425 38.95 55.84 -24.22
CA LEU A 425 39.64 55.43 -25.44
C LEU A 425 39.17 56.24 -26.66
N VAL A 426 37.86 56.52 -26.76
CA VAL A 426 37.30 57.39 -27.80
C VAL A 426 37.85 58.81 -27.66
N THR A 427 37.89 59.38 -26.46
CA THR A 427 38.49 60.70 -26.22
C THR A 427 39.97 60.74 -26.60
N LEU A 428 40.77 59.74 -26.22
CA LEU A 428 42.19 59.65 -26.59
C LEU A 428 42.40 59.52 -28.10
N ARG A 429 41.53 58.78 -28.80
CA ARG A 429 41.55 58.68 -30.27
C ARG A 429 41.21 60.02 -30.92
N HIS A 430 40.22 60.75 -30.39
CA HIS A 430 39.87 62.10 -30.84
C HIS A 430 41.05 63.06 -30.65
N GLU A 431 41.66 63.07 -29.47
CA GLU A 431 42.82 63.91 -29.15
C GLU A 431 44.03 63.59 -30.03
N LYS A 432 44.27 62.31 -30.35
CA LYS A 432 45.31 61.90 -31.29
C LYS A 432 45.02 62.39 -32.72
N MET A 433 43.77 62.30 -33.16
CA MET A 433 43.35 62.78 -34.48
C MET A 433 43.52 64.31 -34.61
N GLU A 434 43.14 65.07 -33.58
CA GLU A 434 43.35 66.52 -33.54
C GLU A 434 44.85 66.89 -33.54
N ARG A 435 45.68 66.16 -32.79
CA ARG A 435 47.14 66.34 -32.81
C ARG A 435 47.76 66.08 -34.18
N THR A 436 47.25 65.10 -34.94
CA THR A 436 47.73 64.81 -36.31
C THR A 436 47.25 65.81 -37.35
N GLN A 437 46.11 66.48 -37.15
CA GLN A 437 45.63 67.51 -38.05
C GLN A 437 46.29 68.89 -37.82
N ASN A 438 46.99 69.11 -36.70
CA ASN A 438 47.64 70.39 -36.44
C ASN A 438 48.95 70.28 -35.61
N PRO A 439 50.09 69.92 -36.24
CA PRO A 439 51.35 69.62 -35.53
C PRO A 439 52.08 70.86 -34.95
N ARG A 440 51.56 72.08 -35.11
CA ARG A 440 52.25 73.32 -34.70
C ARG A 440 51.92 73.85 -33.30
N LYS A 441 51.25 73.09 -32.44
CA LYS A 441 51.02 73.49 -31.04
C LYS A 441 51.41 72.41 -30.04
N ILE A 442 52.68 72.03 -30.04
CA ILE A 442 53.32 71.41 -28.87
C ILE A 442 54.08 72.53 -28.16
N SER A 443 53.38 73.33 -27.35
CA SER A 443 54.05 74.21 -26.40
C SER A 443 53.08 74.70 -25.34
N ARG A 444 53.40 74.37 -24.08
CA ARG A 444 52.95 75.01 -22.84
C ARG A 444 51.49 74.83 -22.47
N HIS A 445 51.18 73.69 -21.84
CA HIS A 445 50.21 73.68 -20.74
C HIS A 445 50.54 72.55 -19.77
N ASN A 446 51.57 72.75 -18.98
CA ASN A 446 51.80 72.01 -17.73
C ASN A 446 52.41 73.01 -16.75
N ARG A 447 51.56 73.81 -16.10
CA ARG A 447 51.82 74.43 -14.79
C ARG A 447 50.55 75.05 -14.20
N SER A 448 50.21 74.52 -13.02
CA SER A 448 49.49 75.12 -11.88
C SER A 448 48.03 75.56 -12.01
N SER A 449 47.16 74.92 -11.22
CA SER A 449 46.30 75.64 -10.27
C SER A 449 45.83 74.68 -9.17
N THR A 450 46.45 74.82 -8.00
CA THR A 450 45.96 74.36 -6.70
C THR A 450 44.78 75.24 -6.28
N HIS A 451 43.61 74.63 -6.05
CA HIS A 451 42.57 75.20 -5.20
C HIS A 451 41.89 74.05 -4.46
N ASP A 452 42.18 73.96 -3.16
CA ASP A 452 41.45 73.18 -2.18
C ASP A 452 39.95 73.51 -2.24
N GLU A 453 39.08 72.51 -2.12
CA GLU A 453 37.81 72.54 -1.37
C GLU A 453 37.15 71.15 -1.54
N ASP A 454 36.72 70.59 -0.40
CA ASP A 454 35.92 69.39 -0.18
C ASP A 454 36.53 67.97 -0.23
N ALA A 455 37.23 67.67 0.86
CA ALA A 455 37.62 66.35 1.32
C ALA A 455 36.52 65.57 2.08
N ALA A 456 35.22 65.86 1.88
CA ALA A 456 34.14 65.24 2.68
C ALA A 456 33.23 64.22 1.96
N ALA A 457 33.32 64.03 0.63
CA ALA A 457 32.32 63.26 -0.12
C ALA A 457 32.75 61.88 -0.67
N ARG A 458 33.86 61.27 -0.17
CA ARG A 458 34.32 59.93 -0.61
C ARG A 458 34.35 58.88 0.51
N ARG A 459 33.29 58.80 1.31
CA ARG A 459 33.05 57.65 2.18
C ARG A 459 31.67 57.06 1.87
N ARG A 460 31.64 55.73 1.67
CA ARG A 460 30.50 54.81 1.37
C ARG A 460 30.27 54.68 -0.15
N SER A 461 30.44 53.54 -0.83
CA SER A 461 30.49 52.13 -0.40
C SER A 461 31.52 51.36 -1.24
N ARG A 462 32.50 50.75 -0.57
CA ARG A 462 33.29 49.62 -1.08
C ARG A 462 32.98 48.46 -0.15
N THR A 463 32.20 47.50 -0.61
CA THR A 463 32.03 46.21 0.07
C THR A 463 32.38 45.11 -0.90
N PHE A 464 33.68 44.98 -1.16
CA PHE A 464 34.35 43.69 -1.31
C PHE A 464 35.68 43.81 -0.56
N SER A 465 35.94 42.81 0.27
CA SER A 465 37.05 42.66 1.21
C SER A 465 38.36 43.27 0.69
N GLN A 466 38.63 44.50 1.14
CA GLN A 466 39.92 45.16 1.03
C GLN A 466 40.65 44.87 2.34
N ASP A 467 41.44 43.80 2.38
CA ASP A 467 42.53 43.68 3.35
C ASP A 467 43.54 44.78 3.02
N ASP A 468 43.27 45.98 3.53
CA ASP A 468 44.19 47.12 3.50
C ASP A 468 45.39 46.81 4.40
N THR A 469 46.42 46.25 3.78
CA THR A 469 47.79 46.30 4.29
C THR A 469 48.58 47.04 3.24
N ALA A 470 48.76 48.34 3.49
CA ALA A 470 49.57 49.21 2.64
C ALA A 470 50.91 48.52 2.36
N VAL A 471 51.22 48.33 1.07
CA VAL A 471 52.46 47.71 0.62
C VAL A 471 53.62 48.50 1.26
N PRO A 472 54.47 47.87 2.10
CA PRO A 472 55.56 48.58 2.78
C PRO A 472 56.44 49.29 1.76
N ASN A 473 56.88 50.52 2.00
CA ASN A 473 57.69 51.25 1.00
C ASN A 473 59.13 50.74 0.86
N ASP A 474 59.58 49.93 1.81
CA ASP A 474 60.91 49.34 1.89
C ASP A 474 61.00 48.02 1.07
N PRO A 475 61.99 47.86 0.17
CA PRO A 475 62.06 46.72 -0.76
C PRO A 475 62.09 45.35 -0.08
N ASP A 476 62.75 45.20 1.07
CA ASP A 476 62.80 43.93 1.81
C ASP A 476 61.43 43.59 2.42
N SER A 477 60.74 44.62 2.93
CA SER A 477 59.39 44.49 3.47
C SER A 477 58.31 44.24 2.39
N LYS A 478 58.53 44.69 1.14
CA LYS A 478 57.66 44.35 -0.01
C LYS A 478 57.78 42.89 -0.40
N ASN A 479 58.98 42.33 -0.39
CA ASN A 479 59.19 40.94 -0.75
C ASN A 479 58.44 40.00 0.20
N VAL A 480 58.56 40.23 1.51
CA VAL A 480 57.83 39.46 2.53
C VAL A 480 56.31 39.60 2.38
N TYR A 481 55.83 40.80 2.03
CA TYR A 481 54.40 41.02 1.75
C TYR A 481 53.91 40.20 0.55
N TYR A 482 54.67 40.17 -0.54
CA TYR A 482 54.30 39.39 -1.72
C TYR A 482 54.41 37.88 -1.50
N GLU A 483 55.39 37.40 -0.73
CA GLU A 483 55.48 35.99 -0.33
C GLU A 483 54.30 35.56 0.54
N ASN A 484 53.85 36.41 1.47
CA ASN A 484 52.66 36.15 2.28
C ASN A 484 51.39 36.15 1.44
N GLN A 485 51.26 37.09 0.49
CA GLN A 485 50.14 37.12 -0.45
C GLN A 485 50.15 35.89 -1.37
N LEU A 486 51.31 35.47 -1.86
CA LEU A 486 51.44 34.24 -2.65
C LEU A 486 50.99 33.03 -1.83
N SER A 487 51.47 32.90 -0.59
CA SER A 487 51.11 31.80 0.30
C SER A 487 49.62 31.76 0.61
N LYS A 488 48.99 32.93 0.82
CA LYS A 488 47.54 33.04 0.99
C LYS A 488 46.79 32.60 -0.26
N LYS A 489 47.26 33.02 -1.45
CA LYS A 489 46.67 32.60 -2.72
C LYS A 489 46.88 31.11 -3.01
N ASP A 490 48.02 30.53 -2.65
CA ASP A 490 48.27 29.10 -2.77
C ASP A 490 47.36 28.28 -1.86
N TYR A 491 47.10 28.77 -0.63
CA TYR A 491 46.12 28.17 0.27
C TYR A 491 44.70 28.24 -0.32
N ASP A 492 44.27 29.41 -0.81
CA ASP A 492 42.97 29.58 -1.45
C ASP A 492 42.82 28.64 -2.66
N ILE A 493 43.88 28.48 -3.47
CA ILE A 493 43.89 27.56 -4.62
C ILE A 493 43.75 26.10 -4.16
N GLN A 494 44.43 25.69 -3.09
CA GLN A 494 44.30 24.34 -2.54
C GLN A 494 42.88 24.08 -2.01
N GLU A 495 42.30 25.04 -1.31
CA GLU A 495 40.93 24.93 -0.78
C GLU A 495 39.89 24.88 -1.91
N LEU A 496 40.05 25.71 -2.95
CA LEU A 496 39.19 25.65 -4.15
C LEU A 496 39.32 24.32 -4.89
N ARG A 497 40.53 23.76 -5.00
CA ARG A 497 40.75 22.43 -5.59
C ARG A 497 40.07 21.31 -4.78
N LYS A 498 40.10 21.40 -3.46
CA LYS A 498 39.41 20.46 -2.57
C LYS A 498 37.90 20.56 -2.72
N GLN A 499 37.35 21.77 -2.72
CA GLN A 499 35.92 21.99 -2.95
C GLN A 499 35.45 21.50 -4.32
N LEU A 500 36.28 21.70 -5.36
CA LEU A 500 36.01 21.16 -6.69
C LEU A 500 35.92 19.63 -6.66
N MET A 501 36.90 18.96 -6.02
CA MET A 501 36.89 17.51 -5.86
C MET A 501 35.63 17.00 -5.13
N ASP A 502 35.21 17.69 -4.05
CA ASP A 502 33.99 17.33 -3.31
C ASP A 502 32.71 17.54 -4.13
N VAL A 503 32.68 18.54 -5.01
CA VAL A 503 31.57 18.73 -5.96
C VAL A 503 31.57 17.64 -7.02
N GLU A 504 32.72 17.27 -7.57
CA GLU A 504 32.85 16.20 -8.57
C GLU A 504 32.44 14.82 -8.03
N ILE A 505 32.76 14.52 -6.77
CA ILE A 505 32.32 13.29 -6.10
C ILE A 505 30.79 13.30 -5.97
N ARG A 506 30.20 14.38 -5.44
CA ARG A 506 28.75 14.51 -5.29
C ARG A 506 28.01 14.46 -6.62
N LEU A 507 28.58 15.03 -7.68
CA LEU A 507 28.01 14.95 -9.03
C LEU A 507 27.96 13.51 -9.51
N ARG A 508 29.07 12.75 -9.40
CA ARG A 508 29.12 11.33 -9.76
C ARG A 508 28.14 10.48 -8.95
N GLU A 509 28.01 10.73 -7.66
CA GLU A 509 27.02 10.05 -6.81
C GLU A 509 25.58 10.36 -7.25
N ASN A 510 25.27 11.62 -7.55
CA ASN A 510 23.95 12.02 -8.02
C ASN A 510 23.61 11.41 -9.37
N GLU A 511 24.56 11.38 -10.31
CA GLU A 511 24.41 10.70 -11.60
C GLU A 511 24.18 9.20 -11.42
N SER A 512 24.92 8.55 -10.51
CA SER A 512 24.72 7.13 -10.20
C SER A 512 23.34 6.84 -9.59
N VAL A 513 22.83 7.73 -8.75
CA VAL A 513 21.48 7.62 -8.15
C VAL A 513 20.41 7.85 -9.22
N ALA A 514 20.59 8.84 -10.10
CA ALA A 514 19.67 9.14 -11.19
C ALA A 514 19.58 7.96 -12.18
N MET A 515 20.73 7.38 -12.56
CA MET A 515 20.80 6.19 -13.40
C MET A 515 20.10 4.98 -12.76
N SER A 516 20.33 4.74 -11.46
CA SER A 516 19.64 3.67 -10.73
C SER A 516 18.11 3.85 -10.73
N ARG A 517 17.61 5.07 -10.49
CA ARG A 517 16.17 5.38 -10.55
C ARG A 517 15.60 5.17 -11.95
N GLN A 518 16.35 5.53 -12.98
CA GLN A 518 15.93 5.33 -14.37
C GLN A 518 15.84 3.84 -14.71
N LEU A 519 16.84 3.04 -14.30
CA LEU A 519 16.82 1.59 -14.48
C LEU A 519 15.63 0.93 -13.75
N GLU A 520 15.34 1.34 -12.52
CA GLU A 520 14.15 0.86 -11.80
C GLU A 520 12.84 1.26 -12.49
N SER A 521 12.78 2.45 -13.09
CA SER A 521 11.61 2.88 -13.86
C SER A 521 11.43 2.07 -15.13
N VAL A 522 12.50 1.76 -15.84
CA VAL A 522 12.47 0.91 -17.04
C VAL A 522 12.01 -0.50 -16.67
N ALA A 523 12.58 -1.10 -15.62
CA ALA A 523 12.17 -2.43 -15.15
C ALA A 523 10.68 -2.50 -14.76
N ARG A 524 10.15 -1.46 -14.08
CA ARG A 524 8.71 -1.36 -13.77
C ARG A 524 7.85 -1.23 -15.02
N ASN A 525 8.31 -0.49 -16.02
CA ASN A 525 7.60 -0.35 -17.29
C ASN A 525 7.56 -1.68 -18.04
N GLU A 526 8.67 -2.41 -18.13
CA GLU A 526 8.74 -3.74 -18.75
C GLU A 526 7.80 -4.73 -18.06
N GLU A 527 7.77 -4.75 -16.73
CA GLU A 527 6.84 -5.58 -15.96
C GLU A 527 5.38 -5.24 -16.26
N MET A 528 5.06 -3.95 -16.40
CA MET A 528 3.71 -3.49 -16.73
C MET A 528 3.32 -3.88 -18.15
N THR A 529 4.23 -3.70 -19.12
CA THR A 529 4.04 -4.12 -20.51
C THR A 529 3.79 -5.63 -20.60
N GLU A 530 4.52 -6.45 -19.83
CA GLU A 530 4.31 -7.88 -19.80
C GLU A 530 2.96 -8.26 -19.18
N LYS A 531 2.53 -7.57 -18.11
CA LYS A 531 1.18 -7.74 -17.53
C LYS A 531 0.08 -7.41 -18.54
N VAL A 532 0.24 -6.31 -19.28
CA VAL A 532 -0.69 -5.94 -20.36
C VAL A 532 -0.74 -7.05 -21.41
N ARG A 533 0.42 -7.51 -21.90
CA ARG A 533 0.50 -8.62 -22.88
C ARG A 533 -0.20 -9.89 -22.40
N VAL A 534 -0.01 -10.27 -21.13
CA VAL A 534 -0.69 -11.45 -20.54
C VAL A 534 -2.19 -11.24 -20.45
N LEU A 535 -2.64 -10.05 -20.03
CA LEU A 535 -4.07 -9.72 -19.96
C LEU A 535 -4.71 -9.70 -21.35
N GLU A 536 -4.03 -9.16 -22.35
CA GLU A 536 -4.45 -9.20 -23.75
C GLU A 536 -4.55 -10.63 -24.25
N GLY A 537 -3.58 -11.49 -23.94
CA GLY A 537 -3.64 -12.92 -24.28
C GLY A 537 -4.83 -13.64 -23.63
N LYS A 538 -5.12 -13.36 -22.36
CA LYS A 538 -6.31 -13.88 -21.68
C LYS A 538 -7.60 -13.36 -22.30
N LEU A 539 -7.65 -12.07 -22.63
CA LEU A 539 -8.80 -11.46 -23.28
C LEU A 539 -9.02 -12.06 -24.68
N GLN A 540 -7.95 -12.32 -25.43
CA GLN A 540 -8.03 -12.98 -26.74
C GLN A 540 -8.57 -14.41 -26.63
N MET A 541 -8.16 -15.16 -25.60
CA MET A 541 -8.69 -16.49 -25.33
C MET A 541 -10.18 -16.43 -24.97
N LEU A 542 -10.58 -15.50 -24.10
CA LEU A 542 -11.97 -15.30 -23.70
C LEU A 542 -12.88 -14.73 -24.81
N SER A 543 -12.31 -13.93 -25.73
CA SER A 543 -13.03 -13.36 -26.88
C SER A 543 -13.06 -14.29 -28.09
N SER A 544 -12.44 -15.47 -28.01
CA SER A 544 -12.58 -16.49 -29.05
C SER A 544 -14.02 -17.02 -29.04
N THR A 545 -14.87 -16.48 -29.92
CA THR A 545 -16.31 -16.83 -30.05
C THR A 545 -16.55 -18.27 -30.51
N SER A 546 -15.50 -19.07 -30.70
CA SER A 546 -15.58 -20.45 -31.17
C SER A 546 -16.50 -21.33 -30.31
N GLU A 547 -16.51 -21.14 -28.99
CA GLU A 547 -17.41 -21.88 -28.08
C GLU A 547 -18.86 -21.42 -28.21
N ILE A 548 -19.11 -20.12 -28.42
CA ILE A 548 -20.44 -19.55 -28.64
C ILE A 548 -21.00 -19.98 -30.01
N ASP A 549 -20.15 -20.00 -31.04
CA ASP A 549 -20.52 -20.43 -32.39
C ASP A 549 -20.83 -21.93 -32.42
N TYR A 550 -20.06 -22.73 -31.68
CA TYR A 550 -20.33 -24.16 -31.48
C TYR A 550 -21.63 -24.40 -30.71
N LEU A 551 -21.87 -23.67 -29.61
CA LEU A 551 -23.13 -23.73 -28.84
C LEU A 551 -24.33 -23.34 -29.68
N ARG A 552 -24.21 -22.28 -30.47
CA ARG A 552 -25.24 -21.83 -31.41
C ARG A 552 -25.58 -22.93 -32.42
N ASN A 553 -24.57 -23.55 -33.02
CA ASN A 553 -24.76 -24.63 -34.00
C ASN A 553 -25.44 -25.86 -33.38
N ILE A 554 -25.05 -26.28 -32.17
CA ILE A 554 -25.70 -27.39 -31.46
C ILE A 554 -27.14 -27.03 -31.09
N PHE A 555 -27.39 -25.79 -30.62
CA PHE A 555 -28.74 -25.33 -30.30
C PHE A 555 -29.66 -25.27 -31.53
N THR A 556 -29.13 -24.80 -32.66
CA THR A 556 -29.87 -24.83 -33.93
C THR A 556 -30.19 -26.27 -34.34
N GLN A 557 -29.26 -27.22 -34.22
CA GLN A 557 -29.54 -28.65 -34.47
C GLN A 557 -30.60 -29.20 -33.52
N PHE A 558 -30.59 -28.78 -32.24
CA PHE A 558 -31.60 -29.16 -31.27
C PHE A 558 -33.00 -28.69 -31.68
N LEU A 559 -33.16 -27.42 -32.05
CA LEU A 559 -34.44 -26.85 -32.48
C LEU A 559 -35.03 -27.57 -33.70
N HIS A 560 -34.19 -27.95 -34.66
CA HIS A 560 -34.63 -28.74 -35.83
C HIS A 560 -35.01 -30.19 -35.48
N SER A 561 -34.51 -30.72 -34.35
CA SER A 561 -34.86 -32.06 -33.85
C SER A 561 -36.11 -32.09 -32.96
N MET A 562 -36.67 -30.95 -32.56
CA MET A 562 -37.83 -30.84 -31.66
C MET A 562 -39.18 -31.27 -32.28
N GLY A 563 -39.22 -31.50 -33.61
CA GLY A 563 -40.43 -31.98 -34.31
C GLY A 563 -40.73 -33.47 -34.13
N SER A 564 -39.82 -34.26 -33.55
CA SER A 564 -40.02 -35.68 -33.27
C SER A 564 -39.13 -36.14 -32.09
N PRO A 565 -39.68 -36.79 -31.05
CA PRO A 565 -38.94 -37.14 -29.84
C PRO A 565 -38.03 -38.36 -30.10
N ASN A 566 -36.84 -38.13 -30.64
CA ASN A 566 -35.85 -39.16 -30.94
C ASN A 566 -34.58 -39.03 -30.07
N ALA A 567 -33.88 -40.15 -29.84
CA ALA A 567 -32.64 -40.25 -29.05
C ALA A 567 -31.52 -39.25 -29.47
N ALA A 568 -31.59 -38.72 -30.69
CA ALA A 568 -30.71 -37.66 -31.18
C ALA A 568 -30.90 -36.33 -30.43
N SER A 569 -32.12 -35.90 -30.13
CA SER A 569 -32.40 -34.64 -29.43
C SER A 569 -31.85 -34.66 -28.00
N LYS A 570 -31.95 -35.81 -27.33
CA LYS A 570 -31.36 -36.06 -26.00
C LYS A 570 -29.84 -35.99 -26.03
N SER A 571 -29.21 -36.61 -27.02
CA SER A 571 -27.75 -36.58 -27.21
C SER A 571 -27.23 -35.16 -27.48
N ILE A 572 -27.99 -34.38 -28.27
CA ILE A 572 -27.71 -32.97 -28.52
C ILE A 572 -27.85 -32.14 -27.23
N LEU A 573 -28.87 -32.40 -26.41
CA LEU A 573 -29.03 -31.72 -25.10
C LEU A 573 -27.88 -32.03 -24.14
N LYS A 574 -27.35 -33.26 -24.14
CA LYS A 574 -26.15 -33.62 -23.37
C LYS A 574 -24.91 -32.88 -23.87
N ALA A 575 -24.73 -32.77 -25.19
CA ALA A 575 -23.64 -32.03 -25.78
C ALA A 575 -23.71 -30.54 -25.39
N MET A 576 -24.90 -29.93 -25.44
CA MET A 576 -25.13 -28.58 -24.94
C MET A 576 -24.81 -28.43 -23.46
N GLY A 577 -25.29 -29.35 -22.62
CA GLY A 577 -25.01 -29.35 -21.18
C GLY A 577 -23.52 -29.48 -20.85
N SER A 578 -22.78 -30.27 -21.64
CA SER A 578 -21.34 -30.44 -21.48
C SER A 578 -20.56 -29.17 -21.85
N VAL A 579 -20.93 -28.48 -22.93
CA VAL A 579 -20.26 -27.22 -23.34
C VAL A 579 -20.59 -26.09 -22.38
N LEU A 580 -21.82 -26.05 -21.84
CA LEU A 580 -22.26 -25.11 -20.80
C LEU A 580 -21.77 -25.46 -19.39
N LYS A 581 -21.00 -26.55 -19.23
CA LYS A 581 -20.52 -27.06 -17.93
C LYS A 581 -21.63 -27.23 -16.89
N VAL A 582 -22.80 -27.69 -17.32
CA VAL A 582 -23.97 -27.92 -16.46
C VAL A 582 -23.62 -29.00 -15.42
N PRO A 583 -23.92 -28.79 -14.12
CA PRO A 583 -23.63 -29.75 -13.07
C PRO A 583 -24.24 -31.14 -13.36
N MET A 584 -23.50 -32.21 -13.02
CA MET A 584 -23.92 -33.60 -13.25
C MET A 584 -25.30 -33.94 -12.65
N ALA A 585 -25.72 -33.24 -11.60
CA ALA A 585 -27.05 -33.40 -11.00
C ALA A 585 -28.18 -32.95 -11.94
N GLU A 586 -27.99 -31.84 -12.65
CA GLU A 586 -28.95 -31.28 -13.61
C GLU A 586 -28.91 -32.05 -14.94
N MET A 587 -27.72 -32.49 -15.35
CA MET A 587 -27.51 -33.41 -16.46
C MET A 587 -28.30 -34.72 -16.31
N LYS A 588 -28.49 -35.23 -15.07
CA LYS A 588 -29.34 -36.40 -14.78
C LYS A 588 -30.83 -36.15 -14.95
N VAL A 589 -31.29 -34.89 -14.87
CA VAL A 589 -32.71 -34.53 -15.07
C VAL A 589 -33.06 -34.59 -16.56
N ILE A 590 -32.14 -34.14 -17.40
CA ILE A 590 -32.21 -34.30 -18.87
C ILE A 590 -32.26 -35.78 -19.26
N ASP A 591 -31.62 -36.65 -18.47
CA ASP A 591 -31.67 -38.10 -18.66
C ASP A 591 -32.99 -38.77 -18.26
N LYS A 592 -33.79 -38.12 -17.42
CA LYS A 592 -35.06 -38.66 -16.92
C LYS A 592 -36.30 -38.19 -17.68
N LYS A 593 -36.18 -37.08 -18.41
CA LYS A 593 -37.16 -36.64 -19.41
C LYS A 593 -36.79 -37.20 -20.78
#